data_AF-A0A820S1B7-F1
#
_entry.id   AF-A0A820S1B7-F1
#
_cell.length_a   1.000
_cell.length_b   1.000
_cell.length_c   1.000
_cell.angle_alpha   90.00
_cell.angle_beta   90.00
_cell.angle_gamma   90.00
#
_symmetry.space_group_name_H-M   'P 1'
#
loop_
_entity.id
_entity.type
_entity.pdbx_description
1 polymer ?
#
loop_
_entity_poly.entity_id
_entity_poly.type
_entity_poly.pdbx_seq_one_letter_code
_entity_poly.pdbx_strand_id
1 'polypeptide(L)' 'GGSSCSHCENEYWGFSRILTHNNTGCTPCGCHPYGSTRKDCLQDTGECACHSFATGRQCDKCIDSSLSLTERGCVNCS' A
#
# COMPACT_ATOMS: atom_id res chain seq x y z
N GLY A 1 0.53 -13.15 11.97
CA GLY A 1 0.02 -12.01 12.76
C GLY A 1 -1.25 -12.35 13.49
N GLY A 2 -1.43 -11.70 14.63
CA GLY A 2 -2.47 -12.02 15.60
C GLY A 2 -2.12 -13.19 16.53
N SER A 3 -2.83 -13.27 17.66
CA SER A 3 -2.63 -14.30 18.69
C SER A 3 -2.86 -15.74 18.22
N SER A 4 -3.52 -15.93 17.07
CA SER A 4 -3.75 -17.22 16.43
C SER A 4 -3.18 -17.33 15.01
N CYS A 5 -2.26 -16.44 14.62
CA CYS A 5 -1.74 -16.38 13.25
C CYS A 5 -2.87 -16.25 12.19
N SER A 6 -3.91 -15.47 12.49
CA SER A 6 -5.12 -15.34 11.67
C SER A 6 -5.04 -14.26 10.59
N HIS A 7 -4.02 -13.42 10.63
CA HIS A 7 -3.82 -12.33 9.67
C HIS A 7 -2.32 -12.00 9.53
N CYS A 8 -1.98 -11.08 8.64
CA CYS A 8 -0.62 -10.60 8.50
C CYS A 8 -0.29 -9.57 9.60
N GLU A 9 0.99 -9.40 9.90
CA GLU A 9 1.41 -8.28 10.76
C GLU A 9 1.06 -6.93 10.10
N ASN A 10 1.07 -5.87 10.91
CA ASN A 10 0.94 -4.50 10.38
C ASN A 10 1.99 -4.25 9.29
N GLU A 11 1.61 -3.48 8.27
CA GLU A 11 2.44 -3.21 7.08
C GLU A 11 2.68 -4.44 6.17
N TYR A 12 1.96 -5.55 6.39
CA TYR A 12 1.92 -6.72 5.51
C TYR A 12 0.50 -7.14 5.16
N TRP A 13 0.32 -7.88 4.06
CA TRP A 13 -0.97 -8.34 3.53
C TRP A 13 -0.87 -9.72 2.87
N GLY A 14 -2.02 -10.28 2.50
CA GLY A 14 -2.10 -11.48 1.67
C GLY A 14 -2.21 -12.79 2.46
N PHE A 15 -2.80 -12.77 3.65
CA PHE A 15 -3.01 -13.98 4.46
C PHE A 15 -3.77 -15.08 3.69
N SER A 16 -4.83 -14.70 2.97
CA SER A 16 -5.60 -15.62 2.12
C SER A 16 -4.73 -16.33 1.07
N ARG A 17 -3.68 -15.68 0.56
CA ARG A 17 -2.77 -16.25 -0.44
C ARG A 17 -1.89 -17.35 0.15
N ILE A 18 -1.61 -17.32 1.45
CA ILE A 18 -0.93 -18.41 2.15
C ILE A 18 -1.80 -19.66 2.10
N LEU A 19 -3.10 -19.51 2.36
CA LEU A 19 -4.05 -20.62 2.41
C LEU A 19 -4.44 -21.16 1.02
N THR A 20 -4.60 -20.28 0.03
CA THR A 20 -5.16 -20.69 -1.28
C THR A 20 -4.15 -20.82 -2.41
N HIS A 21 -2.96 -20.21 -2.29
CA HIS A 21 -1.94 -20.20 -3.34
C HIS A 21 -0.58 -20.77 -2.90
N ASN A 22 -0.51 -21.35 -1.69
CA ASN A 22 0.72 -21.88 -1.10
C ASN A 22 1.88 -20.85 -1.09
N ASN A 23 1.55 -19.57 -0.92
CA ASN A 23 2.56 -18.53 -0.76
C ASN A 23 3.28 -18.68 0.59
N THR A 24 4.58 -18.39 0.60
CA THR A 24 5.36 -18.37 1.83
C THR A 24 5.20 -17.02 2.53
N GLY A 25 4.24 -16.96 3.46
CA GLY A 25 4.06 -15.82 4.35
C GLY A 25 3.40 -14.60 3.70
N CYS A 26 3.43 -13.50 4.46
CA CYS A 26 2.77 -12.26 4.08
C CYS A 26 3.67 -11.35 3.24
N THR A 27 3.06 -10.57 2.36
CA THR A 27 3.75 -9.64 1.47
C THR A 27 3.77 -8.25 2.10
N PRO A 28 4.86 -7.47 2.04
CA PRO A 28 4.88 -6.10 2.54
C PRO A 28 3.90 -5.21 1.76
N CYS A 29 3.32 -4.21 2.44
CA CYS A 29 2.40 -3.26 1.84
C CYS A 29 3.09 -2.39 0.78
N GLY A 30 4.21 -1.77 1.15
CA GLY A 30 4.99 -0.89 0.27
C GLY A 30 4.36 0.49 0.05
N CYS A 31 3.52 0.97 0.98
CA CYS A 31 2.86 2.27 0.86
C CYS A 31 3.88 3.41 0.77
N HIS A 32 3.79 4.21 -0.28
CA HIS A 32 4.72 5.31 -0.55
C HIS A 32 4.60 6.37 0.54
N PRO A 33 5.70 6.81 1.18
CA PRO A 33 5.66 7.66 2.38
C PRO A 33 5.03 9.04 2.13
N TYR A 34 5.09 9.53 0.89
CA TYR A 34 4.50 10.81 0.50
C TYR A 34 3.20 10.70 -0.29
N GLY A 35 2.87 9.48 -0.72
CA GLY A 35 1.66 9.21 -1.48
C GLY A 35 0.55 8.59 -0.65
N SER A 36 0.88 8.03 0.51
CA SER A 36 -0.04 7.32 1.39
C SER A 36 -0.21 8.04 2.72
N THR A 37 -1.43 7.99 3.26
CA THR A 37 -1.78 8.56 4.57
C THR A 37 -1.26 7.74 5.75
N ARG A 38 -0.87 6.49 5.50
CA ARG A 38 -0.48 5.47 6.48
C ARG A 38 0.40 4.41 5.81
N LYS A 39 1.12 3.62 6.62
CA LYS A 39 2.05 2.59 6.14
C LYS A 39 1.42 1.21 5.97
N ASP A 40 0.31 0.97 6.67
CA ASP A 40 -0.53 -0.21 6.54
C ASP A 40 -1.41 -0.14 5.29
N CYS A 41 -1.90 -1.31 4.89
CA CYS A 41 -2.74 -1.50 3.72
C CYS A 41 -3.83 -2.52 4.01
N LEU A 42 -4.83 -2.60 3.13
CA LEU A 42 -5.88 -3.60 3.24
C LEU A 42 -5.30 -5.01 3.23
N GLN A 43 -5.66 -5.84 4.23
CA GLN A 43 -5.09 -7.18 4.42
C GLN A 43 -5.31 -8.12 3.23
N ASP A 44 -6.39 -7.93 2.46
CA ASP A 44 -6.75 -8.82 1.34
C ASP A 44 -6.16 -8.40 0.00
N THR A 45 -6.15 -7.10 -0.30
CA THR A 45 -5.71 -6.55 -1.61
C THR A 45 -4.32 -5.94 -1.56
N GLY A 46 -3.87 -5.57 -0.37
CA GLY A 46 -2.66 -4.80 -0.17
C GLY A 46 -2.77 -3.34 -0.60
N GLU A 47 -3.97 -2.82 -0.82
CA GLU A 47 -4.18 -1.44 -1.25
C GLU A 47 -3.94 -0.45 -0.11
N CYS A 48 -3.09 0.54 -0.37
CA CYS A 48 -2.75 1.61 0.55
C CYS A 48 -3.80 2.74 0.47
N ALA A 49 -3.99 3.43 1.59
CA ALA A 49 -4.86 4.62 1.63
C ALA A 49 -4.11 5.85 1.10
N CYS A 50 -4.35 6.22 -0.15
CA CYS A 50 -3.64 7.32 -0.83
C CYS A 50 -4.06 8.71 -0.37
N HIS A 51 -3.11 9.64 -0.38
CA HIS A 51 -3.36 11.08 -0.33
C HIS A 51 -4.07 11.55 -1.60
N SER A 52 -4.66 12.75 -1.54
CA SER A 52 -5.28 13.39 -2.70
C SER A 52 -4.30 13.44 -3.89
N PHE A 53 -4.83 13.11 -5.07
CA PHE A 53 -4.10 13.07 -6.34
C PHE A 53 -3.03 11.98 -6.47
N ALA A 54 -2.76 11.18 -5.42
CA ALA A 54 -1.95 9.97 -5.52
C ALA A 54 -2.81 8.74 -5.86
N THR A 55 -2.21 7.73 -6.51
CA THR A 55 -2.89 6.53 -6.99
C THR A 55 -1.94 5.34 -7.12
N GLY A 56 -2.49 4.17 -7.45
CA GLY A 56 -1.81 2.89 -7.47
C GLY A 56 -1.90 2.18 -6.11
N ARG A 57 -1.70 0.86 -6.11
CA ARG A 57 -1.77 0.03 -4.88
C ARG A 57 -0.87 0.57 -3.77
N GLN A 58 0.29 1.12 -4.14
CA GLN A 58 1.30 1.67 -3.22
C GLN A 58 1.25 3.19 -3.11
N CYS A 59 0.31 3.86 -3.78
CA CYS A 59 0.25 5.32 -3.89
C CYS A 59 1.55 5.96 -4.43
N ASP A 60 2.22 5.27 -5.34
CA ASP A 60 3.52 5.62 -5.92
C ASP A 60 3.40 6.44 -7.22
N LYS A 61 2.17 6.80 -7.61
CA LYS A 61 1.86 7.52 -8.85
C LYS A 61 0.92 8.67 -8.58
N CYS A 62 0.95 9.68 -9.43
CA CYS A 62 -0.08 10.71 -9.46
C CYS A 62 -1.18 10.34 -10.45
N ILE A 63 -2.43 10.75 -10.17
CA ILE A 63 -3.59 10.52 -11.04
C ILE A 63 -3.36 11.19 -12.41
N ASP A 64 -2.80 12.39 -12.39
CA ASP A 64 -2.45 13.16 -13.59
C ASP A 64 -0.95 13.02 -13.86
N SER A 65 -0.58 12.68 -15.09
CA SER A 65 0.80 12.47 -15.53
C SER A 65 1.63 13.76 -15.59
N SER A 66 0.99 14.94 -15.53
CA SER A 66 1.65 16.24 -15.41
C SER A 66 2.10 16.55 -13.97
N LEU A 67 1.61 15.81 -12.97
CA LEU A 67 2.01 15.96 -11.58
C LEU A 67 3.22 15.08 -11.27
N SER A 68 4.08 15.56 -10.38
CA SER A 68 5.21 14.81 -9.84
C SER A 68 4.97 14.50 -8.37
N LEU A 69 5.23 13.25 -7.97
CA LEU A 69 5.16 12.83 -6.58
C LEU A 69 6.41 13.32 -5.84
N THR A 70 6.21 14.21 -4.87
CA THR A 70 7.27 14.82 -4.05
C THR A 70 6.98 14.58 -2.57
N GLU A 71 7.83 15.08 -1.68
CA GLU A 71 7.58 15.09 -0.23
C GLU A 71 6.30 15.83 0.20
N ARG A 72 5.78 16.71 -0.66
CA ARG A 72 4.52 17.44 -0.46
C ARG A 72 3.32 16.75 -1.12
N GLY A 73 3.49 15.50 -1.56
CA GLY A 73 2.52 14.76 -2.36
C GLY A 73 2.62 15.09 -3.86
N CYS A 74 1.53 14.84 -4.58
CA CYS A 74 1.44 15.10 -6.01
C CYS A 74 1.25 16.59 -6.29
N VAL A 75 2.27 17.20 -6.87
CA VAL A 75 2.30 18.64 -7.17
C VAL A 75 2.64 18.89 -8.64
N ASN A 76 2.12 19.97 -9.19
CA ASN A 76 2.51 20.43 -10.52
C ASN A 76 3.86 21.16 -10.41
N CYS A 77 4.80 20.78 -11.26
CA CYS A 77 6.07 21.48 -11.39
C CYS A 77 5.87 22.63 -12.40
N SER A 78 5.50 23.80 -11.89
CA SER A 78 5.40 25.06 -12.63
C SER A 78 6.66 25.91 -12.47
#